data_AF-A0A2T6IT75-F1
#
_entry.id   AF-A0A2T6IT75-F1
#
_cell.length_a   1.000
_cell.length_b   1.000
_cell.length_c   1.000
_cell.angle_alpha   90.00
_cell.angle_beta   90.00
_cell.angle_gamma   90.00
#
_symmetry.space_group_name_H-M   'P 1'
#
loop_
_entity.id
_entity.type
_entity.pdbx_description
1 polymer ?
#
loop_
_entity_poly.entity_id
_entity_poly.type
_entity_poly.pdbx_seq_one_letter_code
_entity_poly.pdbx_strand_id
1 'polypeptide(L)'
;MEVVIMLIDCCAMERTFQRFFALQAERLARLNPRYSECLQEAMRRQYHTVHRLETTKLRNTAKFFAHLLHTDAIPWTVMEVFKLTEETTTSSGRIFIKILFQEMSEHLGLRTLNERIHSEDMQPYVVGLFPTDHPRHLRFCINFFTAIGLGGLTDKHRQLLAELQQRAQQEQAKKKLKRETKKKEIKREDKKKETKRETKKKEIKRETKKKEIKREDKKKEIKRKTKKKEIKREDKKIKREEAGNRKRAYERA
;
A
#
# COMPACT_ATOMS: atom_id res chain seq x y z
N MET A 1 14.33 28.41 -19.40
CA MET A 1 13.42 27.27 -19.16
C MET A 1 12.97 26.65 -20.47
N GLU A 2 12.45 27.44 -21.43
CA GLU A 2 11.97 26.96 -22.74
C GLU A 2 12.94 26.03 -23.49
N VAL A 3 14.24 26.33 -23.51
CA VAL A 3 15.24 25.47 -24.18
C VAL A 3 15.27 24.06 -23.60
N VAL A 4 15.13 23.92 -22.27
CA VAL A 4 15.12 22.62 -21.59
C VAL A 4 13.84 21.86 -21.91
N ILE A 5 12.70 22.55 -21.95
CA ILE A 5 11.40 21.95 -22.29
C ILE A 5 11.44 21.44 -23.74
N MET A 6 11.89 22.27 -24.68
CA MET A 6 12.03 21.90 -26.09
C MET A 6 12.91 20.66 -26.26
N LEU A 7 14.03 20.57 -25.54
CA LEU A 7 14.92 19.42 -25.60
C LEU A 7 14.26 18.13 -25.09
N ILE A 8 13.49 18.22 -23.99
CA ILE A 8 12.72 17.09 -23.45
C ILE A 8 11.63 16.68 -24.43
N ASP A 9 10.92 17.63 -25.02
CA ASP A 9 9.83 17.36 -25.98
C ASP A 9 10.38 16.72 -27.26
N CYS A 10 11.50 17.21 -27.80
CA CYS A 10 12.19 16.55 -28.92
C CYS A 10 12.56 15.11 -28.57
N CYS A 11 13.16 14.87 -27.40
CA CYS A 11 13.50 13.53 -26.95
C CYS A 11 12.26 12.62 -26.78
N ALA A 12 11.14 13.19 -26.31
CA ALA A 12 9.90 12.46 -26.10
C ALA A 12 9.24 12.05 -27.43
N MET A 13 9.33 12.90 -28.46
CA MET A 13 8.71 12.66 -29.77
C MET A 13 9.45 11.62 -30.62
N GLU A 14 10.72 11.32 -30.32
CA GLU A 14 11.47 10.29 -31.03
C GLU A 14 10.86 8.89 -30.90
N ARG A 15 11.01 8.07 -31.95
CA ARG A 15 10.52 6.68 -31.91
C ARG A 15 11.26 5.81 -30.89
N THR A 16 12.55 6.08 -30.70
CA THR A 16 13.42 5.39 -29.75
C THR A 16 14.25 6.41 -28.98
N PHE A 17 14.63 6.07 -27.75
CA PHE A 17 15.45 6.95 -26.93
C PHE A 17 16.82 7.18 -27.59
N GLN A 18 17.10 8.43 -27.92
CA GLN A 18 18.38 8.87 -28.44
C GLN A 18 19.18 9.52 -27.31
N ARG A 19 20.29 8.89 -26.91
CA ARG A 19 21.17 9.39 -25.82
C ARG A 19 21.70 10.80 -26.08
N PHE A 20 21.76 11.20 -27.35
CA PHE A 20 22.14 12.55 -27.78
C PHE A 20 21.43 13.65 -26.97
N PHE A 21 20.11 13.59 -26.81
CA PHE A 21 19.36 14.64 -26.10
C PHE A 21 19.77 14.71 -24.62
N ALA A 22 19.94 13.57 -23.96
CA ALA A 22 20.34 13.53 -22.56
C ALA A 22 21.78 14.06 -22.36
N LEU A 23 22.70 13.78 -23.29
CA LEU A 23 24.06 14.33 -23.27
C LEU A 23 24.08 15.84 -23.48
N GLN A 24 23.21 16.39 -24.33
CA GLN A 24 23.07 17.84 -24.47
C GLN A 24 22.54 18.48 -23.18
N ALA A 25 21.53 17.88 -22.54
CA ALA A 25 21.01 18.36 -21.26
C ALA A 25 22.06 18.31 -20.14
N GLU A 26 22.81 17.22 -20.05
CA GLU A 26 23.93 17.07 -19.11
C GLU A 26 24.96 18.19 -19.30
N ARG A 27 25.35 18.46 -20.55
CA ARG A 27 26.30 19.53 -20.85
C ARG A 27 25.77 20.91 -20.48
N LEU A 28 24.50 21.19 -20.77
CA LEU A 28 23.85 22.44 -20.38
C LEU A 28 23.80 22.61 -18.86
N ALA A 29 23.45 21.54 -18.14
CA ALA A 29 23.40 21.54 -16.67
C ALA A 29 24.77 21.83 -16.04
N ARG A 30 25.84 21.25 -16.59
CA ARG A 30 27.22 21.51 -16.14
C ARG A 30 27.75 22.88 -16.53
N LEU A 31 27.27 23.46 -17.63
CA LEU A 31 27.71 24.77 -18.08
C LEU A 31 27.16 25.90 -17.21
N ASN A 32 25.90 25.81 -16.80
CA ASN A 32 25.27 26.82 -15.94
C ASN A 32 24.26 26.17 -14.98
N PRO A 33 24.40 26.38 -13.65
CA PRO A 33 23.48 25.84 -12.65
C PRO A 33 22.00 26.16 -12.90
N ARG A 34 21.69 27.28 -13.55
CA ARG A 34 20.32 27.67 -13.92
C ARG A 34 19.63 26.63 -14.81
N TYR A 35 20.38 25.93 -15.67
CA TYR A 35 19.82 24.84 -16.48
C TYR A 35 19.53 23.59 -15.65
N SER A 36 20.37 23.30 -14.64
CA SER A 36 20.10 22.21 -13.70
C SER A 36 18.80 22.48 -12.93
N GLU A 37 18.59 23.69 -12.42
CA GLU A 37 17.33 24.08 -11.76
C GLU A 37 16.12 23.94 -12.70
N CYS A 38 16.26 24.37 -13.96
CA CYS A 38 15.20 24.21 -14.97
C CYS A 38 14.89 22.72 -15.24
N LEU A 39 15.90 21.85 -15.27
CA LEU A 39 15.73 20.42 -15.47
C LEU A 39 15.03 19.75 -14.27
N GLN A 40 15.38 20.15 -13.04
CA GLN A 40 14.70 19.68 -11.84
C GLN A 40 13.20 20.06 -11.86
N GLU A 41 12.90 21.32 -12.19
CA GLU A 41 11.52 21.78 -12.30
C GLU A 41 10.76 21.09 -13.45
N ALA A 42 11.42 20.90 -14.60
CA ALA A 42 10.83 20.17 -15.72
C ALA A 42 10.50 18.72 -15.33
N MET A 43 11.37 18.05 -14.57
CA MET A 43 11.14 16.70 -14.08
C MET A 43 9.90 16.63 -13.16
N ARG A 44 9.76 17.59 -12.24
CA ARG A 44 8.58 17.67 -11.35
C ARG A 44 7.29 17.82 -12.16
N ARG A 45 7.26 18.77 -13.11
CA ARG A 45 6.10 19.01 -13.98
C ARG A 45 5.76 17.78 -14.82
N GLN A 46 6.78 17.18 -15.42
CA GLN A 46 6.60 16.02 -16.29
C GLN A 46 6.05 14.81 -15.56
N TYR A 47 6.52 14.57 -14.32
CA TYR A 47 5.99 13.49 -13.50
C TYR A 47 4.54 13.75 -13.08
N HIS A 48 4.18 15.00 -12.75
CA HIS A 48 2.80 15.36 -12.39
C HIS A 48 1.81 15.07 -13.53
N THR A 49 2.20 15.33 -14.78
CA THR A 49 1.39 15.07 -15.98
C THR A 49 1.71 13.75 -16.67
N VAL A 50 2.46 12.83 -16.04
CA VAL A 50 2.94 11.58 -16.66
C VAL A 50 1.82 10.67 -17.19
N HIS A 51 0.64 10.75 -16.59
CA HIS A 51 -0.54 9.99 -16.99
C HIS A 51 -1.08 10.39 -18.37
N ARG A 52 -0.69 11.57 -18.90
CA ARG A 52 -1.07 12.05 -20.23
C ARG A 52 -0.11 11.61 -21.32
N LEU A 53 1.04 11.03 -20.96
CA LEU A 53 2.05 10.61 -21.91
C LEU A 53 1.74 9.22 -22.46
N GLU A 54 1.86 9.08 -23.78
CA GLU A 54 1.85 7.79 -24.45
C GLU A 54 3.07 6.96 -24.06
N THR A 55 3.00 5.65 -24.28
CA THR A 55 4.02 4.67 -23.83
C THR A 55 5.43 4.97 -24.34
N THR A 56 5.59 5.39 -25.60
CA THR A 56 6.89 5.76 -26.19
C THR A 56 7.45 7.03 -25.55
N LYS A 57 6.63 8.08 -25.44
CA LYS A 57 7.02 9.36 -24.82
C LYS A 57 7.45 9.15 -23.38
N LEU A 58 6.67 8.36 -22.63
CA LEU A 58 6.96 8.00 -21.25
C LEU A 58 8.30 7.28 -21.12
N ARG A 59 8.58 6.29 -21.99
CA ARG A 59 9.85 5.56 -22.01
C ARG A 59 11.04 6.48 -22.26
N ASN A 60 10.98 7.29 -23.31
CA ASN A 60 12.10 8.16 -23.68
C ASN A 60 12.36 9.19 -22.59
N THR A 61 11.30 9.79 -22.06
CA THR A 61 11.41 10.80 -20.99
C THR A 61 11.97 10.20 -19.70
N ALA A 62 11.56 8.98 -19.33
CA ALA A 62 12.12 8.29 -18.17
C ALA A 62 13.62 7.99 -18.35
N LYS A 63 14.04 7.50 -19.51
CA LYS A 63 15.47 7.27 -19.82
C LYS A 63 16.29 8.57 -19.83
N PHE A 64 15.71 9.65 -20.35
CA PHE A 64 16.33 10.98 -20.34
C PHE A 64 16.63 11.44 -18.90
N PHE A 65 15.66 11.38 -17.99
CA PHE A 65 15.88 11.78 -16.60
C PHE A 65 16.75 10.80 -15.82
N ALA A 66 16.71 9.49 -16.15
CA ALA A 66 17.63 8.52 -15.57
C ALA A 66 19.08 8.86 -15.90
N HIS A 67 19.35 9.26 -17.15
CA HIS A 67 20.67 9.71 -17.59
C HIS A 67 21.19 10.88 -16.76
N LEU A 68 20.34 11.89 -16.54
CA LEU A 68 20.71 13.06 -15.75
C LEU A 68 20.98 12.75 -14.27
N LEU A 69 20.27 11.78 -13.69
CA LEU A 69 20.48 11.35 -12.31
C LEU A 69 21.77 10.54 -12.16
N HIS A 70 22.02 9.54 -13.02
CA HIS A 70 23.20 8.69 -12.87
C HIS A 70 24.50 9.37 -13.27
N THR A 71 24.45 10.46 -14.06
CA THR A 71 25.62 11.30 -14.42
C THR A 71 25.81 12.49 -13.46
N ASP A 72 25.00 12.57 -12.40
CA ASP A 72 25.01 13.64 -11.40
C ASP A 72 24.87 15.05 -12.02
N ALA A 73 24.13 15.16 -13.13
CA ALA A 73 23.82 16.43 -13.80
C ALA A 73 22.70 17.22 -13.10
N ILE A 74 21.80 16.50 -12.43
CA ILE A 74 20.78 17.05 -11.53
C ILE A 74 20.91 16.40 -10.15
N PRO A 75 20.64 17.14 -9.07
CA PRO A 75 20.66 16.57 -7.73
C PRO A 75 19.56 15.52 -7.57
N TRP A 76 19.84 14.49 -6.79
CA TRP A 76 18.90 13.39 -6.54
C TRP A 76 17.70 13.80 -5.67
N THR A 77 17.73 15.00 -5.08
CA THR A 77 16.65 15.59 -4.28
C THR A 77 15.32 15.65 -5.03
N VAL A 78 15.34 15.71 -6.36
CA VAL A 78 14.15 15.62 -7.23
C VAL A 78 13.35 14.33 -7.07
N MET A 79 13.93 13.28 -6.45
CA MET A 79 13.20 12.03 -6.16
C MET A 79 12.00 12.22 -5.23
N GLU A 80 11.93 13.34 -4.50
CA GLU A 80 10.81 13.70 -3.62
C GLU A 80 9.45 13.69 -4.32
N VAL A 81 9.43 13.94 -5.64
CA VAL A 81 8.19 14.00 -6.43
C VAL A 81 7.55 12.62 -6.58
N PHE A 82 8.35 11.56 -6.46
CA PHE A 82 7.90 10.20 -6.67
C PHE A 82 7.23 9.65 -5.42
N LYS A 83 5.98 9.22 -5.59
CA LYS A 83 5.22 8.51 -4.56
C LYS A 83 4.85 7.14 -5.09
N LEU A 84 5.15 6.11 -4.32
CA LEU A 84 4.90 4.70 -4.62
C LEU A 84 3.92 4.12 -3.59
N THR A 85 2.64 4.42 -3.78
CA THR A 85 1.56 3.83 -2.98
C THR A 85 0.49 3.23 -3.89
N GLU A 86 -0.32 2.34 -3.33
CA GLU A 86 -1.42 1.72 -4.08
C GLU A 86 -2.47 2.74 -4.51
N GLU A 87 -2.70 3.78 -3.70
CA GLU A 87 -3.80 4.74 -3.82
C GLU A 87 -3.40 5.97 -4.66
N THR A 88 -2.17 6.45 -4.53
CA THR A 88 -1.74 7.70 -5.19
C THR A 88 -1.04 7.50 -6.53
N THR A 89 -0.47 6.31 -6.78
CA THR A 89 0.37 6.08 -7.96
C THR A 89 -0.41 5.48 -9.12
N THR A 90 -0.52 6.24 -10.21
CA THR A 90 -1.13 5.79 -11.47
C THR A 90 -0.30 4.71 -12.18
N SER A 91 -0.93 3.94 -13.09
CA SER A 91 -0.25 2.95 -13.92
C SER A 91 0.91 3.55 -14.73
N SER A 92 0.71 4.72 -15.35
CA SER A 92 1.77 5.44 -16.06
C SER A 92 2.90 5.86 -15.11
N GLY A 93 2.58 6.35 -13.91
CA GLY A 93 3.59 6.67 -12.89
C GLY A 93 4.43 5.46 -12.49
N ARG A 94 3.82 4.28 -12.36
CA ARG A 94 4.53 3.01 -12.07
C ARG A 94 5.46 2.60 -13.22
N ILE A 95 5.01 2.73 -14.47
CA ILE A 95 5.85 2.45 -15.65
C ILE A 95 7.02 3.43 -15.71
N PHE A 96 6.80 4.70 -15.39
CA PHE A 96 7.85 5.72 -15.39
C PHE A 96 8.93 5.39 -14.35
N ILE A 97 8.52 5.15 -13.10
CA ILE A 97 9.44 4.76 -12.02
C ILE A 97 10.17 3.47 -12.39
N LYS A 98 9.48 2.48 -12.94
CA LYS A 98 10.10 1.22 -13.40
C LYS A 98 11.25 1.50 -14.38
N ILE A 99 10.99 2.25 -15.44
CA ILE A 99 11.98 2.52 -16.48
C ILE A 99 13.14 3.35 -15.92
N LEU A 100 12.84 4.37 -15.11
CA LEU A 100 13.83 5.23 -14.47
C LEU A 100 14.83 4.42 -13.63
N PHE A 101 14.32 3.56 -12.75
CA PHE A 101 15.16 2.76 -11.86
C PHE A 101 15.91 1.64 -12.59
N GLN A 102 15.29 1.01 -13.59
CA GLN A 102 15.98 0.01 -14.41
C GLN A 102 17.17 0.64 -15.15
N GLU A 103 16.97 1.79 -15.79
CA GLU A 103 18.05 2.51 -16.48
C GLU A 103 19.16 2.94 -15.51
N MET A 104 18.82 3.55 -14.36
CA MET A 104 19.83 3.92 -13.35
C MET A 104 20.62 2.71 -12.85
N SER A 105 19.95 1.57 -12.63
CA SER A 105 20.60 0.35 -12.16
C SER A 105 21.52 -0.28 -13.21
N GLU A 106 21.23 -0.09 -14.49
CA GLU A 106 22.04 -0.57 -15.61
C GLU A 106 23.36 0.22 -15.71
N HIS A 107 23.32 1.54 -15.49
CA HIS A 107 24.51 2.40 -15.57
C HIS A 107 25.34 2.46 -14.27
N LEU A 108 24.70 2.52 -13.09
CA LEU A 108 25.42 2.61 -11.79
C LEU A 108 25.75 1.25 -11.19
N GLY A 109 25.00 0.22 -11.57
CA GLY A 109 24.94 -1.05 -10.86
C GLY A 109 24.01 -0.99 -9.63
N LEU A 110 23.46 -2.15 -9.26
CA LEU A 110 22.50 -2.27 -8.17
C LEU A 110 23.10 -1.89 -6.80
N ARG A 111 24.36 -2.24 -6.55
CA ARG A 111 25.04 -1.97 -5.27
C ARG A 111 25.19 -0.47 -5.03
N THR A 112 25.79 0.24 -5.98
CA THR A 112 26.01 1.69 -5.92
C THR A 112 24.69 2.45 -5.79
N LEU A 113 23.67 2.02 -6.54
CA LEU A 113 22.33 2.58 -6.45
C LEU A 113 21.72 2.40 -5.05
N ASN A 114 21.89 1.21 -4.46
CA ASN A 114 21.40 0.91 -3.12
C ASN A 114 22.09 1.76 -2.04
N GLU A 115 23.41 1.93 -2.14
CA GLU A 115 24.21 2.75 -1.22
C GLU A 115 23.78 4.23 -1.31
N ARG A 116 23.58 4.77 -2.51
CA ARG A 116 23.14 6.15 -2.72
C ARG A 116 21.73 6.41 -2.18
N ILE A 117 20.75 5.56 -2.51
CA ILE A 117 19.35 5.73 -2.09
C ILE A 117 19.21 5.70 -0.56
N HIS A 118 19.99 4.84 0.10
CA HIS A 118 19.91 4.66 1.55
C HIS A 118 20.89 5.52 2.33
N SER A 119 21.57 6.48 1.69
CA SER A 119 22.36 7.49 2.39
C SER A 119 21.47 8.36 3.30
N GLU A 120 22.04 8.85 4.41
CA GLU A 120 21.30 9.65 5.40
C GLU A 120 20.72 10.92 4.80
N ASP A 121 21.46 11.57 3.91
CA ASP A 121 21.04 12.81 3.22
C ASP A 121 19.86 12.59 2.26
N MET A 122 19.72 11.38 1.71
CA MET A 122 18.68 11.05 0.74
C MET A 122 17.35 10.64 1.38
N GLN A 123 17.37 10.20 2.65
CA GLN A 123 16.17 9.74 3.38
C GLN A 123 14.94 10.65 3.20
N PRO A 124 15.01 11.99 3.40
CA PRO A 124 13.82 12.85 3.28
C PRO A 124 13.24 12.89 1.86
N TYR A 125 14.06 12.70 0.82
CA TYR A 125 13.63 12.78 -0.58
C TYR A 125 13.13 11.44 -1.11
N VAL A 126 13.43 10.32 -0.44
CA VAL A 126 13.04 8.98 -0.90
C VAL A 126 11.87 8.38 -0.12
N VAL A 127 11.35 9.06 0.91
CA VAL A 127 10.21 8.60 1.73
C VAL A 127 9.01 8.19 0.86
N GLY A 128 8.74 8.94 -0.21
CA GLY A 128 7.64 8.64 -1.13
C GLY A 128 7.81 7.32 -1.88
N LEU A 129 9.05 6.92 -2.18
CA LEU A 129 9.39 5.68 -2.89
C LEU A 129 9.56 4.49 -1.95
N PHE A 130 10.13 4.74 -0.77
CA PHE A 130 10.51 3.76 0.24
C PHE A 130 9.80 4.05 1.57
N PRO A 131 8.47 3.80 1.64
CA PRO A 131 7.68 4.11 2.82
C PRO A 131 8.00 3.14 3.96
N THR A 132 8.17 3.67 5.17
CA THR A 132 8.40 2.90 6.41
C THR A 132 7.19 2.91 7.36
N ASP A 133 6.14 3.66 7.03
CA ASP A 133 5.04 3.96 7.97
C ASP A 133 4.06 2.79 8.19
N HIS A 134 3.60 2.16 7.10
CA HIS A 134 2.49 1.20 7.16
C HIS A 134 2.82 -0.13 6.44
N PRO A 135 2.50 -1.30 7.04
CA PRO A 135 2.80 -2.61 6.44
C PRO A 135 2.24 -2.83 5.03
N ARG A 136 1.13 -2.16 4.68
CA ARG A 136 0.53 -2.22 3.33
C ARG A 136 1.43 -1.54 2.29
N HIS A 137 1.89 -0.33 2.58
CA HIS A 137 2.78 0.42 1.69
C HIS A 137 4.15 -0.26 1.57
N LEU A 138 4.64 -0.81 2.68
CA LEU A 138 5.87 -1.60 2.71
C LEU A 138 5.81 -2.82 1.77
N ARG A 139 4.72 -3.59 1.84
CA ARG A 139 4.48 -4.73 0.92
C ARG A 139 4.38 -4.27 -0.53
N PHE A 140 3.68 -3.16 -0.78
CA PHE A 140 3.54 -2.63 -2.13
C PHE A 140 4.90 -2.23 -2.73
N CYS A 141 5.72 -1.51 -1.97
CA CYS A 141 7.08 -1.14 -2.35
C CYS A 141 7.96 -2.37 -2.64
N ILE A 142 8.00 -3.33 -1.71
CA ILE A 142 8.76 -4.59 -1.88
C ILE A 142 8.33 -5.30 -3.16
N ASN A 143 7.01 -5.51 -3.33
CA ASN A 143 6.46 -6.22 -4.48
C ASN A 143 6.78 -5.50 -5.79
N PHE A 144 6.69 -4.17 -5.82
CA PHE A 144 7.00 -3.36 -6.99
C PHE A 144 8.47 -3.53 -7.40
N PHE A 145 9.42 -3.29 -6.47
CA PHE A 145 10.85 -3.41 -6.78
C PHE A 145 11.27 -4.85 -7.09
N THR A 146 10.64 -5.87 -6.49
CA THR A 146 10.84 -7.27 -6.90
C THR A 146 10.35 -7.54 -8.31
N ALA A 147 9.18 -7.02 -8.69
CA ALA A 147 8.57 -7.30 -9.99
C ALA A 147 9.36 -6.66 -11.15
N ILE A 148 10.09 -5.57 -10.88
CA ILE A 148 10.95 -4.92 -11.89
C ILE A 148 12.39 -5.46 -11.91
N GLY A 149 12.72 -6.43 -11.04
CA GLY A 149 14.05 -7.05 -10.98
C GLY A 149 15.06 -6.35 -10.06
N LEU A 150 14.62 -5.36 -9.27
CA LEU A 150 15.49 -4.55 -8.39
C LEU A 150 15.24 -4.85 -6.90
N GLY A 151 15.02 -6.12 -6.58
CA GLY A 151 14.66 -6.57 -5.23
C GLY A 151 15.66 -6.18 -4.14
N GLY A 152 16.95 -6.08 -4.48
CA GLY A 152 18.02 -5.70 -3.53
C GLY A 152 17.89 -4.29 -2.96
N LEU A 153 17.13 -3.40 -3.62
CA LEU A 153 16.81 -2.07 -3.06
C LEU A 153 15.87 -2.14 -1.85
N THR A 154 15.25 -3.29 -1.58
CA THR A 154 14.22 -3.44 -0.55
C THR A 154 14.61 -4.37 0.59
N ASP A 155 15.89 -4.73 0.72
CA ASP A 155 16.33 -5.69 1.74
C ASP A 155 16.05 -5.19 3.18
N LYS A 156 16.35 -3.91 3.47
CA LYS A 156 16.01 -3.26 4.75
C LYS A 156 14.49 -3.29 5.02
N HIS A 157 13.69 -3.05 3.98
CA HIS A 157 12.24 -3.04 4.06
C HIS A 157 11.66 -4.45 4.33
N ARG A 158 12.27 -5.50 3.78
CA ARG A 158 11.90 -6.89 4.06
C ARG A 158 12.17 -7.27 5.50
N GLN A 159 13.32 -6.86 6.05
CA GLN A 159 13.65 -7.06 7.46
C GLN A 159 12.65 -6.35 8.36
N LEU A 160 12.36 -5.07 8.10
CA LEU A 160 11.36 -4.29 8.83
C LEU A 160 9.97 -4.96 8.78
N LEU A 161 9.55 -5.44 7.61
CA LEU A 161 8.27 -6.11 7.46
C LEU A 161 8.22 -7.42 8.27
N ALA A 162 9.31 -8.20 8.29
CA ALA A 162 9.41 -9.42 9.08
C ALA A 162 9.32 -9.13 10.58
N GLU A 163 10.02 -8.12 11.07
CA GLU A 163 9.94 -7.69 12.48
C GLU A 163 8.53 -7.24 12.87
N LEU A 164 7.89 -6.41 12.04
CA LEU A 164 6.51 -5.97 12.27
C LEU A 164 5.53 -7.15 12.31
N GLN A 165 5.73 -8.15 11.45
CA GLN A 165 4.92 -9.37 11.44
C GLN A 165 5.13 -10.21 12.70
N GLN A 166 6.38 -10.39 13.14
CA GLN A 166 6.70 -11.12 14.38
C GLN A 166 6.08 -10.43 15.61
N ARG A 167 6.22 -9.10 15.72
CA ARG A 167 5.61 -8.33 16.83
C ARG A 167 4.09 -8.49 16.84
N ALA A 168 3.44 -8.40 15.68
CA ALA A 168 1.99 -8.60 15.58
C ALA A 168 1.55 -10.01 15.99
N GLN A 169 2.30 -11.05 15.62
CA GLN A 169 2.02 -12.43 16.01
C GLN A 169 2.19 -12.63 17.53
N GLN A 170 3.23 -12.07 18.13
CA GLN A 170 3.48 -12.12 19.57
C GLN A 170 2.35 -11.42 20.35
N GLU A 171 1.87 -10.27 19.89
CA GLU A 171 0.73 -9.59 20.52
C GLU A 171 -0.56 -10.40 20.42
N GLN A 172 -0.81 -11.03 19.28
CA GLN A 172 -1.98 -11.89 19.11
C GLN A 172 -1.90 -13.13 20.01
N ALA A 173 -0.71 -13.74 20.16
CA ALA A 173 -0.47 -14.84 21.08
C ALA A 173 -0.69 -14.42 22.54
N LYS A 174 -0.14 -13.26 22.96
CA LYS A 174 -0.36 -12.68 24.30
C LYS A 174 -1.84 -12.40 24.56
N LYS A 175 -2.58 -11.85 23.58
CA LYS A 175 -4.04 -11.62 23.70
C LYS A 175 -4.83 -12.92 23.79
N LYS A 176 -4.45 -13.98 23.06
CA LYS A 176 -5.05 -15.32 23.19
C LYS A 176 -4.79 -15.92 24.57
N LEU A 177 -3.55 -15.88 25.05
CA LEU A 177 -3.18 -16.39 26.36
C LEU A 177 -3.90 -15.66 27.51
N LYS A 178 -4.03 -14.32 27.43
CA LYS A 178 -4.85 -13.52 28.36
C LYS A 178 -6.34 -13.87 28.33
N ARG A 179 -6.90 -14.21 27.17
CA ARG A 179 -8.30 -14.68 27.04
C ARG A 179 -8.49 -16.08 27.61
N GLU A 180 -7.51 -16.96 27.46
CA GLU A 180 -7.56 -18.32 28.01
C GLU A 180 -7.38 -18.35 29.53
N THR A 181 -6.48 -17.52 30.08
CA THR A 181 -6.33 -17.35 31.54
C THR A 181 -7.61 -16.80 32.17
N LYS A 182 -8.21 -15.73 31.62
CA LYS A 182 -9.52 -15.24 32.08
C LYS A 182 -10.62 -16.31 32.00
N LYS A 183 -10.67 -17.13 30.94
CA LYS A 183 -11.63 -18.24 30.85
C LYS A 183 -11.37 -19.35 31.89
N LYS A 184 -10.11 -19.63 32.23
CA LYS A 184 -9.74 -20.61 33.26
C LYS A 184 -10.04 -20.09 34.67
N GLU A 185 -9.88 -18.79 34.92
CA GLU A 185 -10.25 -18.15 36.20
C GLU A 185 -11.77 -18.17 36.43
N ILE A 186 -12.58 -17.79 35.43
CA ILE A 186 -14.05 -17.85 35.53
C ILE A 186 -14.53 -19.28 35.81
N LYS A 187 -13.96 -20.29 35.12
CA LYS A 187 -14.27 -21.71 35.40
C LYS A 187 -13.85 -22.18 36.79
N ARG A 188 -12.80 -21.58 37.39
CA ARG A 188 -12.34 -21.90 38.75
C ARG A 188 -13.21 -21.24 39.82
N GLU A 189 -13.76 -20.05 39.56
CA GLU A 189 -14.73 -19.40 40.44
C GLU A 189 -16.08 -20.12 40.48
N ASP A 190 -16.57 -20.62 39.34
CA ASP A 190 -17.80 -21.44 39.29
C ASP A 190 -17.64 -22.75 40.08
N LYS A 191 -16.46 -23.39 40.03
CA LYS A 191 -16.16 -24.60 40.83
C LYS A 191 -16.02 -24.34 42.34
N LYS A 192 -15.53 -23.15 42.75
CA LYS A 192 -15.43 -22.78 44.17
C LYS A 192 -16.79 -22.45 44.80
N LYS A 193 -17.81 -22.12 44.01
CA LYS A 193 -19.20 -21.94 44.50
C LYS A 193 -19.93 -23.27 44.72
N GLU A 194 -19.53 -24.36 44.05
CA GLU A 194 -20.11 -25.69 44.27
C GLU A 194 -19.55 -26.40 45.53
N THR A 195 -18.31 -26.13 45.94
CA THR A 195 -17.65 -26.83 47.07
C THR A 195 -17.95 -26.25 48.46
N LYS A 196 -18.76 -25.19 48.58
CA LYS A 196 -19.21 -24.63 49.88
C LYS A 196 -20.69 -24.93 50.21
N ARG A 197 -21.30 -25.94 49.56
CA ARG A 197 -22.70 -26.35 49.82
C ARG A 197 -22.86 -27.79 50.32
N GLU A 198 -21.85 -28.36 50.97
CA GLU A 198 -21.99 -29.58 51.77
C GLU A 198 -21.80 -29.27 53.25
N THR A 199 -22.84 -28.75 53.89
CA THR A 199 -23.24 -29.04 55.28
C THR A 199 -24.49 -28.22 55.62
N LYS A 200 -25.64 -28.83 55.38
CA LYS A 200 -26.88 -28.79 56.20
C LYS A 200 -28.05 -29.23 55.32
N LYS A 201 -28.36 -30.53 55.39
CA LYS A 201 -29.70 -31.03 55.16
C LYS A 201 -30.63 -30.33 56.15
N LYS A 202 -31.54 -29.50 55.67
CA LYS A 202 -32.93 -29.44 56.16
C LYS A 202 -33.83 -29.22 54.95
N GLU A 203 -34.79 -30.12 54.84
CA GLU A 203 -35.84 -30.16 53.82
C GLU A 203 -36.61 -28.84 53.76
N ILE A 204 -37.05 -28.45 52.55
CA ILE A 204 -38.41 -27.96 52.25
C ILE A 204 -38.53 -27.75 50.72
N LYS A 205 -39.46 -28.52 50.15
CA LYS A 205 -40.25 -28.37 48.90
C LYS A 205 -39.57 -27.84 47.62
N ARG A 206 -39.38 -28.80 46.71
CA ARG A 206 -39.31 -28.60 45.25
C ARG A 206 -40.63 -28.02 44.74
N GLU A 207 -40.61 -26.89 44.03
CA GLU A 207 -41.36 -26.69 42.77
C GLU A 207 -41.06 -25.32 42.11
N THR A 208 -41.14 -25.31 40.78
CA THR A 208 -41.31 -24.15 39.86
C THR A 208 -40.28 -23.00 39.86
N LYS A 209 -39.14 -23.18 39.12
CA LYS A 209 -38.44 -22.04 38.46
C LYS A 209 -37.53 -22.41 37.26
N LYS A 210 -37.27 -23.70 37.01
CA LYS A 210 -36.41 -24.15 35.89
C LYS A 210 -37.07 -24.22 34.50
N LYS A 211 -38.40 -24.08 34.40
CA LYS A 211 -39.12 -24.15 33.10
C LYS A 211 -39.28 -22.79 32.39
N GLU A 212 -39.15 -21.66 33.09
CA GLU A 212 -39.30 -20.32 32.48
C GLU A 212 -38.06 -19.90 31.69
N ILE A 213 -36.85 -20.13 32.22
CA ILE A 213 -35.59 -19.70 31.59
C ILE A 213 -35.37 -20.43 30.24
N LYS A 214 -35.65 -21.74 30.16
CA LYS A 214 -35.55 -22.50 28.90
C LYS A 214 -36.58 -22.10 27.83
N ARG A 215 -37.73 -21.53 28.22
CA ARG A 215 -38.75 -21.04 27.29
C ARG A 215 -38.39 -19.66 26.73
N GLU A 216 -37.76 -18.80 27.53
CA GLU A 216 -37.27 -17.49 27.08
C GLU A 216 -36.12 -17.60 26.07
N ASP A 217 -35.16 -18.49 26.30
CA ASP A 217 -34.02 -18.67 25.40
C ASP A 217 -34.46 -19.21 24.03
N LYS A 218 -35.42 -20.16 23.99
CA LYS A 218 -36.03 -20.64 22.73
C LYS A 218 -36.80 -19.54 21.99
N LYS A 219 -37.54 -18.66 22.69
CA LYS A 219 -38.24 -17.51 22.06
C LYS A 219 -37.26 -16.48 21.46
N LYS A 220 -36.12 -16.23 22.14
CA LYS A 220 -35.08 -15.32 21.65
C LYS A 220 -34.35 -15.89 20.42
N GLU A 221 -34.12 -17.20 20.38
CA GLU A 221 -33.49 -17.85 19.22
C GLU A 221 -34.41 -17.87 17.98
N ILE A 222 -35.71 -18.08 18.17
CA ILE A 222 -36.70 -18.03 17.08
C ILE A 222 -36.81 -16.60 16.52
N LYS A 223 -36.90 -15.57 17.38
CA LYS A 223 -36.91 -14.15 16.95
C LYS A 223 -35.66 -13.75 16.16
N ARG A 224 -34.47 -14.26 16.54
CA ARG A 224 -33.23 -14.03 15.79
C ARG A 224 -33.23 -14.71 14.42
N LYS A 225 -33.83 -15.91 14.30
CA LYS A 225 -33.94 -16.62 13.02
C LYS A 225 -34.95 -15.98 12.06
N THR A 226 -36.08 -15.43 12.54
CA THR A 226 -37.02 -14.65 11.70
C THR A 226 -36.38 -13.35 11.20
N LYS A 227 -35.73 -12.58 12.08
CA LYS A 227 -35.08 -11.32 11.71
C LYS A 227 -33.97 -11.52 10.67
N LYS A 228 -33.22 -12.63 10.77
CA LYS A 228 -32.19 -12.99 9.78
C LYS A 228 -32.77 -13.47 8.43
N LYS A 229 -34.02 -13.97 8.40
CA LYS A 229 -34.73 -14.33 7.17
C LYS A 229 -35.35 -13.10 6.50
N GLU A 230 -35.82 -12.11 7.27
CA GLU A 230 -36.34 -10.83 6.75
C GLU A 230 -35.23 -10.01 6.09
N ILE A 231 -34.08 -9.85 6.75
CA ILE A 231 -32.92 -9.13 6.18
C ILE A 231 -32.45 -9.77 4.86
N LYS A 232 -32.42 -11.10 4.78
CA LYS A 232 -32.09 -11.82 3.54
C LYS A 232 -33.12 -11.65 2.42
N ARG A 233 -34.38 -11.37 2.76
CA ARG A 233 -35.45 -11.09 1.77
C ARG A 233 -35.35 -9.66 1.26
N GLU A 234 -35.02 -8.70 2.13
CA GLU A 234 -34.75 -7.31 1.76
C GLU A 234 -33.51 -7.18 0.86
N ASP A 235 -32.39 -7.83 1.20
CA ASP A 235 -31.18 -7.83 0.37
C ASP A 235 -31.42 -8.40 -1.04
N LYS A 236 -32.30 -9.41 -1.15
CA LYS A 236 -32.69 -9.97 -2.45
C LYS A 236 -33.61 -9.05 -3.25
N LYS A 237 -34.40 -8.22 -2.58
CA LYS A 237 -35.31 -7.24 -3.21
C LYS A 237 -34.51 -6.05 -3.76
N ILE A 238 -33.56 -5.55 -2.97
CA ILE A 238 -32.62 -4.47 -3.36
C ILE A 238 -31.78 -4.90 -4.58
N LYS A 239 -31.23 -6.11 -4.57
CA LYS A 239 -30.47 -6.63 -5.72
C LYS A 239 -31.30 -6.82 -6.99
N ARG A 240 -32.61 -7.06 -6.87
CA ARG A 240 -33.52 -7.16 -8.03
C ARG A 240 -33.88 -5.78 -8.58
N GLU A 241 -34.07 -4.79 -7.73
CA GLU A 241 -34.30 -3.39 -8.14
C GLU A 241 -33.06 -2.78 -8.81
N GLU A 242 -31.86 -3.03 -8.28
CA GLU A 242 -30.62 -2.58 -8.92
C GLU A 242 -30.38 -3.23 -10.29
N ALA A 243 -30.74 -4.50 -10.46
CA ALA A 243 -30.64 -5.19 -11.75
C ALA A 243 -31.67 -4.65 -12.76
N GLY A 244 -32.87 -4.28 -12.29
CA GLY A 244 -33.91 -3.65 -13.11
C GLY A 244 -33.52 -2.24 -13.57
N ASN A 245 -32.94 -1.43 -12.67
CA ASN A 245 -32.45 -0.10 -13.00
C ASN A 245 -31.25 -0.12 -13.96
N ARG A 246 -30.35 -1.11 -13.84
CA ARG A 246 -29.25 -1.28 -14.80
C ARG A 246 -29.74 -1.65 -16.20
N LYS A 247 -30.78 -2.47 -16.33
CA LYS A 247 -31.39 -2.79 -17.63
C LYS A 247 -32.10 -1.58 -18.25
N ARG A 248 -32.86 -0.80 -17.47
CA ARG A 248 -33.53 0.42 -17.92
C ARG A 248 -32.58 1.55 -18.32
N ALA A 249 -31.38 1.60 -17.73
CA ALA A 249 -30.33 2.54 -18.12
C ALA A 249 -29.67 2.17 -19.46
N TYR A 250 -29.68 0.89 -19.83
CA TYR A 250 -29.10 0.41 -21.09
C TYR A 250 -30.07 0.54 -22.28
N GLU A 251 -31.38 0.56 -22.03
CA GLU A 251 -32.42 0.75 -23.07
C GLU A 251 -32.73 2.24 -23.36
N ARG A 252 -32.13 3.18 -22.62
CA ARG A 252 -32.29 4.65 -22.80
C ARG A 252 -31.05 5.34 -23.35
N ALA A 253 -30.01 4.59 -23.71
CA ALA A 253 -28.80 5.05 -24.39
C ALA A 253 -28.79 4.48 -25.82
#